data_AF-A5G6M3-F1
#
_entry.id   AF-A5G6M3-F1
#
_cell.length_a   1.000
_cell.length_b   1.000
_cell.length_c   1.000
_cell.angle_alpha   90.00
_cell.angle_beta   90.00
_cell.angle_gamma   90.00
#
_symmetry.space_group_name_H-M   'P 1'
#
loop_
_entity.id
_entity.type
_entity.pdbx_description
1 polymer ?
#
loop_
_entity_poly.entity_id
_entity_poly.type
_entity_poly.pdbx_seq_one_letter_code
_entity_poly.pdbx_strand_id
1 'polypeptide(L)'
;MEKTVILLVLLCLFSTAAHAGIKVIGKGDNMRLDPSAFPPAMKANYEIMRVKCVKCHTLERTIVAIQTGIAPISGQLFDRSATKAYGIKMLRKPDSNMSKPEVKATVDLMNYLLNEAEH
;
A
#
# COMPACT_ATOMS: atom_id res chain seq x y z
N MET A 1 -6.40 12.19 -48.16
CA MET A 1 -5.68 12.82 -47.03
C MET A 1 -6.59 13.09 -45.84
N GLU A 2 -7.78 13.67 -46.02
CA GLU A 2 -8.71 13.96 -44.91
C GLU A 2 -9.08 12.73 -44.07
N LYS A 3 -9.39 11.60 -44.71
CA LYS A 3 -9.75 10.35 -44.00
C LYS A 3 -8.62 9.77 -43.16
N THR A 4 -7.36 9.99 -43.57
CA THR A 4 -6.17 9.51 -42.86
C THR A 4 -5.88 10.34 -41.62
N VAL A 5 -6.14 11.65 -41.67
CA VAL A 5 -6.00 12.56 -40.53
C VAL A 5 -7.06 12.26 -39.46
N ILE A 6 -8.31 12.00 -39.87
CA ILE A 6 -9.40 11.66 -38.95
C ILE A 6 -9.11 10.34 -38.21
N LEU A 7 -8.56 9.34 -38.90
CA LEU A 7 -8.21 8.05 -38.30
C LEU A 7 -7.09 8.18 -37.25
N LEU A 8 -6.08 9.04 -37.52
CA LEU A 8 -4.99 9.31 -36.57
C LEU A 8 -5.47 10.06 -35.33
N VAL A 9 -6.40 11.02 -35.49
CA VAL A 9 -6.99 11.75 -34.36
C VAL A 9 -7.84 10.83 -33.48
N LEU A 10 -8.57 9.88 -34.06
CA LEU A 10 -9.35 8.90 -33.28
C LEU A 10 -8.47 7.92 -32.49
N LEU A 11 -7.29 7.55 -33.00
CA LEU A 11 -6.35 6.67 -32.30
C LEU A 11 -5.71 7.35 -31.07
N CYS A 12 -5.54 8.66 -31.08
CA CYS A 12 -4.98 9.43 -29.96
C CYS A 12 -5.96 9.61 -28.78
N LEU A 13 -7.25 9.29 -28.93
CA LEU A 13 -8.25 9.44 -27.87
C LEU A 13 -8.30 8.23 -26.91
N PHE A 14 -7.60 7.14 -27.22
CA PHE A 14 -7.44 5.99 -26.32
C PHE A 14 -6.25 6.17 -25.39
N SER A 15 -6.22 7.27 -24.63
CA SER A 15 -5.34 7.38 -23.47
C SER A 15 -5.83 6.40 -22.41
N THR A 16 -5.26 5.19 -22.37
CA THR A 16 -5.50 4.25 -21.28
C THR A 16 -5.11 4.94 -19.98
N ALA A 17 -6.04 5.09 -19.04
CA ALA A 17 -5.72 5.53 -17.69
C ALA A 17 -4.68 4.57 -17.12
N ALA A 18 -3.44 5.07 -16.97
CA ALA A 18 -2.42 4.37 -16.21
C ALA A 18 -2.90 4.34 -14.76
N HIS A 19 -3.58 3.26 -14.38
CA HIS A 19 -3.91 2.99 -12.98
C HIS A 19 -2.57 2.81 -12.27
N ALA A 20 -2.16 3.85 -11.56
CA ALA A 20 -0.87 3.90 -10.86
C ALA A 20 -0.98 3.12 -9.55
N GLY A 21 -1.43 1.86 -9.63
CA GLY A 21 -1.57 1.00 -8.47
C GLY A 21 -0.20 0.77 -7.81
N ILE A 22 -0.24 0.54 -6.50
CA ILE A 22 0.94 0.24 -5.71
C ILE A 22 1.75 -0.89 -6.36
N LYS A 23 3.01 -0.58 -6.67
CA LYS A 23 3.93 -1.57 -7.25
C LYS A 23 4.43 -2.55 -6.18
N VAL A 24 4.05 -3.81 -6.35
CA VAL A 24 4.48 -4.93 -5.51
C VAL A 24 5.52 -5.77 -6.27
N ILE A 25 6.60 -6.14 -5.59
CA ILE A 25 7.65 -7.02 -6.10
C ILE A 25 7.60 -8.33 -5.32
N GLY A 26 7.86 -9.44 -6.01
CA GLY A 26 7.87 -10.77 -5.38
C GLY A 26 6.50 -11.42 -5.34
N LYS A 27 6.40 -12.56 -4.64
CA LYS A 27 5.20 -13.42 -4.58
C LYS A 27 5.16 -14.13 -3.21
N GLY A 28 3.95 -14.42 -2.73
CA GLY A 28 3.73 -15.08 -1.43
C GLY A 28 4.44 -14.35 -0.29
N ASP A 29 5.11 -15.12 0.56
CA ASP A 29 5.91 -14.62 1.69
C ASP A 29 7.05 -13.65 1.32
N ASN A 30 7.47 -13.62 0.04
CA ASN A 30 8.50 -12.72 -0.46
C ASN A 30 7.93 -11.40 -1.03
N MET A 31 6.63 -11.16 -0.91
CA MET A 31 6.02 -9.90 -1.35
C MET A 31 6.56 -8.70 -0.57
N ARG A 32 6.86 -7.64 -1.31
CA ARG A 32 7.34 -6.35 -0.80
C ARG A 32 6.86 -5.21 -1.68
N LEU A 33 6.72 -4.02 -1.10
CA LEU A 33 6.44 -2.79 -1.83
C LEU A 33 7.71 -2.29 -2.52
N ASP A 34 7.59 -1.78 -3.75
CA ASP A 34 8.65 -1.03 -4.43
C ASP A 34 8.62 0.43 -3.94
N PRO A 35 9.62 0.89 -3.16
CA PRO A 35 9.59 2.23 -2.61
C PRO A 35 10.07 3.30 -3.59
N SER A 36 10.47 2.96 -4.83
CA SER A 36 11.08 3.93 -5.77
C SER A 36 10.22 5.18 -5.97
N ALA A 37 8.89 5.00 -6.09
CA ALA A 37 7.91 6.06 -6.29
C ALA A 37 7.45 6.76 -4.99
N PHE A 38 7.82 6.25 -3.80
CA PHE A 38 7.30 6.81 -2.55
C PHE A 38 7.89 8.20 -2.26
N PRO A 39 7.09 9.13 -1.69
CA PRO A 39 7.61 10.36 -1.11
C PRO A 39 8.66 10.06 -0.02
N PRO A 40 9.64 10.95 0.23
CA PRO A 40 10.73 10.70 1.18
C PRO A 40 10.26 10.26 2.58
N ALA A 41 9.19 10.87 3.11
CA ALA A 41 8.62 10.49 4.40
C ALA A 41 8.04 9.06 4.39
N MET A 42 7.37 8.66 3.29
CA MET A 42 6.79 7.32 3.17
C MET A 42 7.87 6.25 2.95
N LYS A 43 8.98 6.60 2.28
CA LYS A 43 10.18 5.75 2.21
C LYS A 43 10.69 5.45 3.61
N ALA A 44 10.92 6.46 4.43
CA ALA A 44 11.38 6.27 5.82
C ALA A 44 10.39 5.44 6.66
N ASN A 45 9.09 5.66 6.51
CA ASN A 45 8.08 4.86 7.21
C ASN A 45 8.08 3.40 6.75
N TYR A 46 8.34 3.14 5.46
CA TYR A 46 8.42 1.78 4.92
C TYR A 46 9.65 1.03 5.46
N GLU A 47 10.76 1.72 5.68
CA GLU A 47 11.93 1.17 6.35
C GLU A 47 11.62 0.69 7.78
N ILE A 48 10.77 1.40 8.51
CA ILE A 48 10.29 0.98 9.82
C ILE A 48 9.42 -0.28 9.68
N MET A 49 8.45 -0.26 8.76
CA MET A 49 7.52 -1.38 8.54
C MET A 49 8.26 -2.67 8.16
N ARG A 50 9.23 -2.60 7.24
CA ARG A 50 9.97 -3.79 6.76
C ARG A 50 10.84 -4.46 7.83
N VAL A 51 11.15 -3.76 8.91
CA VAL A 51 11.96 -4.29 10.02
C VAL A 51 11.07 -4.72 11.19
N LYS A 52 10.07 -3.90 11.54
CA LYS A 52 9.25 -4.09 12.75
C LYS A 52 8.04 -4.98 12.51
N CYS A 53 7.31 -4.76 11.42
CA CYS A 53 6.06 -5.48 11.16
C CYS A 53 6.28 -6.92 10.67
N VAL A 54 7.51 -7.27 10.26
CA VAL A 54 7.85 -8.64 9.80
C VAL A 54 8.18 -9.61 10.94
N LYS A 55 8.17 -9.16 12.19
CA LYS A 55 8.54 -9.98 13.36
C LYS A 55 7.53 -11.09 13.66
N CYS A 56 6.26 -10.88 13.34
CA CYS A 56 5.20 -11.86 13.63
C CYS A 56 4.77 -12.66 12.39
N HIS A 57 4.86 -12.08 11.20
CA HIS A 57 4.51 -12.69 9.92
C HIS A 57 5.07 -11.83 8.79
N THR A 58 5.04 -12.32 7.55
CA THR A 58 5.49 -11.59 6.36
C THR A 58 4.60 -10.38 6.03
N LEU A 59 5.07 -9.48 5.16
CA LEU A 59 4.28 -8.31 4.73
C LEU A 59 3.13 -8.68 3.79
N GLU A 60 3.09 -9.91 3.28
CA GLU A 60 2.06 -10.39 2.34
C GLU A 60 0.65 -10.01 2.81
N ARG A 61 0.32 -10.31 4.08
CA ARG A 61 -1.03 -10.05 4.62
C ARG A 61 -1.41 -8.58 4.56
N THR A 62 -0.46 -7.68 4.85
CA THR A 62 -0.68 -6.24 4.82
C THR A 62 -0.80 -5.74 3.39
N ILE A 63 0.05 -6.24 2.49
CA ILE A 63 0.03 -5.87 1.07
C ILE A 63 -1.29 -6.30 0.43
N VAL A 64 -1.73 -7.54 0.64
CA VAL A 64 -3.02 -8.04 0.15
C VAL A 64 -4.17 -7.24 0.73
N ALA A 65 -4.14 -6.94 2.04
CA ALA A 65 -5.20 -6.14 2.67
C ALA A 65 -5.34 -4.75 2.03
N ILE A 66 -4.21 -4.11 1.71
CA ILE A 66 -4.20 -2.80 1.06
C ILE A 66 -4.71 -2.90 -0.38
N GLN A 67 -4.23 -3.87 -1.16
CA GLN A 67 -4.62 -4.01 -2.57
C GLN A 67 -6.09 -4.40 -2.76
N THR A 68 -6.67 -5.14 -1.81
CA THR A 68 -8.04 -5.65 -1.91
C THR A 68 -9.05 -4.86 -1.09
N GLY A 69 -8.59 -4.04 -0.15
CA GLY A 69 -9.44 -3.43 0.87
C GLY A 69 -10.02 -4.43 1.87
N ILE A 70 -9.55 -5.70 1.90
CA ILE A 70 -10.09 -6.76 2.75
C ILE A 70 -8.97 -7.45 3.53
N ALA A 71 -9.11 -7.52 4.86
CA ALA A 71 -8.16 -8.19 5.73
C ALA A 71 -8.15 -9.72 5.47
N PRO A 72 -7.01 -10.33 5.06
CA PRO A 72 -6.99 -11.73 4.57
C PRO A 72 -7.43 -12.79 5.57
N ILE A 73 -7.27 -12.55 6.87
CA ILE A 73 -7.58 -13.53 7.92
C ILE A 73 -9.02 -13.39 8.42
N SER A 74 -9.50 -12.16 8.61
CA SER A 74 -10.82 -11.91 9.21
C SER A 74 -11.93 -11.63 8.19
N GLY A 75 -11.57 -11.37 6.92
CA GLY A 75 -12.53 -10.94 5.89
C GLY A 75 -13.13 -9.55 6.13
N GLN A 76 -12.65 -8.81 7.14
CA GLN A 76 -13.16 -7.49 7.48
C GLN A 76 -12.63 -6.43 6.51
N LEU A 77 -13.39 -5.34 6.37
CA LEU A 77 -12.95 -4.17 5.61
C LEU A 77 -11.63 -3.64 6.18
N PHE A 78 -10.69 -3.33 5.29
CA PHE A 78 -9.39 -2.78 5.61
C PHE A 78 -9.29 -1.36 5.08
N ASP A 79 -9.77 -0.41 5.87
CA ASP A 79 -9.82 1.02 5.57
C ASP A 79 -9.00 1.85 6.57
N ARG A 80 -9.10 3.18 6.48
CA ARG A 80 -8.43 4.12 7.41
C ARG A 80 -8.84 3.93 8.87
N SER A 81 -10.05 3.44 9.13
CA SER A 81 -10.49 3.13 10.49
C SER A 81 -9.78 1.87 11.01
N ALA A 82 -9.61 0.86 10.15
CA ALA A 82 -8.89 -0.37 10.44
C ALA A 82 -7.40 -0.12 10.68
N THR A 83 -6.73 0.75 9.91
CA THR A 83 -5.32 1.09 10.13
C THR A 83 -5.12 1.80 11.47
N LYS A 84 -6.04 2.70 11.86
CA LYS A 84 -6.02 3.35 13.18
C LYS A 84 -6.22 2.34 14.31
N ALA A 85 -7.18 1.44 14.18
CA ALA A 85 -7.43 0.37 15.14
C ALA A 85 -6.20 -0.56 15.28
N TYR A 86 -5.54 -0.87 14.16
CA TYR A 86 -4.27 -1.59 14.15
C TYR A 86 -3.19 -0.85 14.95
N GLY A 87 -3.03 0.46 14.74
CA GLY A 87 -2.07 1.25 15.51
C GLY A 87 -2.33 1.19 17.03
N ILE A 88 -3.58 1.34 17.46
CA ILE A 88 -3.98 1.20 18.87
C ILE A 88 -3.65 -0.21 19.38
N LYS A 89 -3.94 -1.25 18.59
CA LYS A 89 -3.60 -2.64 18.93
C LYS A 89 -2.10 -2.80 19.15
N MET A 90 -1.26 -2.23 18.29
CA MET A 90 0.19 -2.34 18.40
C MET A 90 0.72 -1.66 19.66
N LEU A 91 0.17 -0.50 20.04
CA LEU A 91 0.54 0.18 21.30
C LEU A 91 0.15 -0.61 22.55
N ARG A 92 -0.88 -1.46 22.47
CA ARG A 92 -1.33 -2.32 23.58
C ARG A 92 -0.59 -3.65 23.66
N LYS A 93 0.13 -4.03 22.59
CA LYS A 93 0.92 -5.27 22.56
C LYS A 93 2.27 -5.05 23.23
N PRO A 94 2.54 -5.69 24.39
CA PRO A 94 3.79 -5.50 25.12
C PRO A 94 5.01 -5.99 24.32
N ASP A 95 4.80 -6.94 23.41
CA ASP A 95 5.80 -7.57 22.56
C ASP A 95 5.89 -6.97 21.15
N SER A 96 5.20 -5.85 20.88
CA SER A 96 5.20 -5.21 19.56
C SER A 96 6.59 -4.74 19.11
N ASN A 97 7.49 -4.44 20.05
CA ASN A 97 8.81 -3.84 19.80
C ASN A 97 8.75 -2.55 18.96
N MET A 98 7.67 -1.77 19.14
CA MET A 98 7.43 -0.51 18.45
C MET A 98 7.14 0.59 19.46
N SER A 99 7.87 1.68 19.35
CA SER A 99 7.59 2.94 20.04
C SER A 99 6.36 3.63 19.44
N LYS A 100 5.77 4.58 20.17
CA LYS A 100 4.63 5.36 19.69
C LYS A 100 4.89 6.08 18.35
N PRO A 101 6.07 6.71 18.12
CA PRO A 101 6.40 7.28 16.82
C PRO A 101 6.46 6.23 15.68
N GLU A 102 7.06 5.07 15.92
CA GLU A 102 7.15 3.99 14.92
C GLU A 102 5.77 3.43 14.55
N VAL A 103 4.87 3.28 15.55
CA VAL A 103 3.47 2.90 15.28
C VAL A 103 2.78 3.95 14.43
N LYS A 104 2.93 5.23 14.77
CA LYS A 104 2.34 6.32 13.98
C LYS A 104 2.86 6.30 12.54
N ALA A 105 4.17 6.20 12.34
CA ALA A 105 4.80 6.11 11.03
C ALA A 105 4.20 4.97 10.18
N THR A 106 3.98 3.81 10.80
CA THR A 106 3.39 2.65 10.12
C THR A 106 1.93 2.91 9.73
N VAL A 107 1.13 3.54 10.60
CA VAL A 107 -0.26 3.92 10.30
C VAL A 107 -0.33 4.96 9.19
N ASP A 108 0.52 5.99 9.24
CA ASP A 108 0.61 7.02 8.20
C ASP A 108 0.94 6.38 6.84
N LEU A 109 1.88 5.44 6.80
CA LEU A 109 2.21 4.69 5.58
C LEU A 109 1.03 3.86 5.07
N MET A 110 0.35 3.09 5.93
CA MET A 110 -0.80 2.29 5.48
C MET A 110 -1.92 3.17 4.93
N ASN A 111 -2.14 4.35 5.51
CA ASN A 111 -3.14 5.30 5.01
C ASN A 111 -2.73 5.94 3.67
N TYR A 112 -1.44 6.23 3.48
CA TYR A 112 -0.92 6.64 2.17
C TYR A 112 -1.16 5.54 1.15
N LEU A 113 -0.77 4.29 1.45
CA LEU A 113 -0.93 3.17 0.54
C LEU A 113 -2.40 2.91 0.19
N LEU A 114 -3.32 2.98 1.15
CA LEU A 114 -4.76 2.86 0.85
C LEU A 114 -5.22 3.89 -0.18
N ASN A 115 -4.77 5.14 -0.08
CA ASN A 115 -5.09 6.15 -1.10
C ASN A 115 -4.49 5.81 -2.47
N GLU A 116 -3.25 5.31 -2.52
CA GLU A 116 -2.61 4.91 -3.77
C GLU A 116 -3.22 3.63 -4.37
N ALA A 117 -3.95 2.84 -3.60
CA ALA A 117 -4.66 1.65 -4.08
C ALA A 117 -6.06 1.98 -4.64
N GLU A 118 -6.64 3.10 -4.23
CA GLU A 118 -7.95 3.60 -4.72
C GLU A 118 -7.84 4.32 -6.08
N HIS A 119 -6.63 4.56 -6.58
CA HIS A 119 -6.32 5.32 -7.80
C HIS A 119 -5.44 4.51 -8.78
#